data_AF-A0A1I6PB97-F1
#
_entry.id   AF-A0A1I6PB97-F1
#
_cell.length_a   1.000
_cell.length_b   1.000
_cell.length_c   1.000
_cell.angle_alpha   90.00
_cell.angle_beta   90.00
_cell.angle_gamma   90.00
#
_symmetry.space_group_name_H-M   'P 1'
#
loop_
_entity.id
_entity.type
_entity.pdbx_description
1 polymer ?
#
loop_
_entity_poly.entity_id
_entity_poly.type
_entity_poly.pdbx_seq_one_letter_code
_entity_poly.pdbx_strand_id
1 'polypeptide(L)'
;MALGRRNSGKQLTSHLKRLYGRLGGELRWIENPPKLRQKKWRGGEAFAAKAAERETRAEEIREALPHIVYVIQMFDPEWDPDQEKLIRPLRRGPNRPPHGWADAAYDVLRENGDWLTVREMLDCVVERHDLSVDDGPAYVQAYGAINAALQRAQRGLVNDGGQPPRWALESRQRGNEASAAAEDDC
;
A
#
# COMPACT_ATOMS: atom_id res chain seq x y z
N MET A 1 11.47 -24.49 -35.39
CA MET A 1 10.74 -23.86 -34.27
C MET A 1 11.72 -23.13 -33.35
N ALA A 2 11.80 -21.80 -33.40
CA ALA A 2 12.75 -21.02 -32.58
C ALA A 2 12.22 -19.59 -32.33
N LEU A 3 11.21 -19.44 -31.47
CA LEU A 3 10.61 -18.13 -31.16
C LEU A 3 10.52 -17.79 -29.66
N GLY A 4 11.00 -18.65 -28.75
CA GLY A 4 10.88 -18.41 -27.29
C GLY A 4 12.07 -17.73 -26.59
N ARG A 5 13.27 -17.68 -27.22
CA ARG A 5 14.53 -17.34 -26.51
C ARG A 5 14.91 -15.86 -26.50
N ARG A 6 14.37 -15.01 -27.38
CA ARG A 6 14.87 -13.63 -27.57
C ARG A 6 14.31 -12.61 -26.57
N ASN A 7 13.17 -12.90 -25.93
CA ASN A 7 12.52 -11.97 -25.00
C ASN A 7 12.90 -12.20 -23.53
N SER A 8 13.43 -13.38 -23.18
CA SER A 8 13.77 -13.73 -21.79
C SER A 8 14.93 -12.89 -21.23
N GLY A 9 15.96 -12.61 -22.03
CA GLY A 9 17.09 -11.78 -21.62
C GLY A 9 16.68 -10.35 -21.26
N LYS A 10 15.94 -9.69 -22.15
CA LYS A 10 15.46 -8.30 -21.92
C LYS A 10 14.50 -8.20 -20.72
N GLN A 11 13.61 -9.17 -20.56
CA GLN A 11 12.69 -9.24 -19.42
C GLN A 11 13.46 -9.46 -18.10
N LEU A 12 14.44 -10.37 -18.10
CA LEU A 12 15.31 -10.62 -16.95
C LEU A 12 16.11 -9.37 -16.58
N THR A 13 16.78 -8.73 -17.54
CA THR A 13 17.54 -7.50 -17.32
C THR A 13 16.66 -6.39 -16.75
N SER A 14 15.46 -6.18 -17.30
CA SER A 14 14.50 -5.19 -16.76
C SER A 14 14.06 -5.50 -15.33
N HIS A 15 13.81 -6.78 -15.04
CA HIS A 15 13.46 -7.23 -13.68
C HIS A 15 14.61 -6.99 -12.70
N LEU A 16 15.84 -7.34 -13.08
CA LEU A 16 17.03 -7.15 -12.26
C LEU A 16 17.35 -5.68 -12.02
N LYS A 17 17.24 -4.81 -13.04
CA LYS A 17 17.38 -3.35 -12.87
C LYS A 17 16.36 -2.80 -11.87
N ARG A 18 15.11 -3.28 -11.94
CA ARG A 18 14.05 -2.91 -10.97
C ARG A 18 14.35 -3.44 -9.57
N LEU A 19 14.91 -4.63 -9.45
CA LEU A 19 15.33 -5.21 -8.17
C LEU A 19 16.49 -4.41 -7.57
N TYR A 20 17.52 -4.10 -8.36
CA TYR A 20 18.61 -3.21 -7.99
C TYR A 20 18.09 -1.86 -7.49
N GLY A 21 17.21 -1.21 -8.26
CA GLY A 21 16.62 0.06 -7.88
C GLY A 21 15.86 -0.01 -6.55
N ARG A 22 15.12 -1.10 -6.28
CA ARG A 22 14.42 -1.30 -4.99
C ARG A 22 15.38 -1.49 -3.83
N LEU A 23 16.37 -2.38 -3.98
CA LEU A 23 17.32 -2.69 -2.92
C LEU A 23 18.25 -1.51 -2.61
N GLY A 24 18.77 -0.83 -3.64
CA GLY A 24 19.57 0.39 -3.44
C GLY A 24 18.76 1.54 -2.83
N GLY A 25 17.48 1.65 -3.17
CA GLY A 25 16.57 2.61 -2.53
C GLY A 25 16.26 2.27 -1.06
N GLU A 26 16.16 0.98 -0.72
CA GLU A 26 16.02 0.48 0.65
C GLU A 26 17.29 0.75 1.47
N LEU A 27 18.47 0.40 0.96
CA LEU A 27 19.75 0.65 1.61
C LEU A 27 19.97 2.14 1.90
N ARG A 28 19.77 2.99 0.88
CA ARG A 28 19.87 4.45 1.04
C ARG A 28 18.92 4.98 2.10
N TRP A 29 17.74 4.37 2.24
CA TRP A 29 16.77 4.76 3.25
C TRP A 29 17.15 4.28 4.67
N ILE A 30 17.76 3.10 4.80
CA ILE A 30 18.28 2.57 6.07
C ILE A 30 19.43 3.46 6.57
N GLU A 31 20.38 3.78 5.69
CA GLU A 31 21.57 4.57 6.03
C GLU A 31 21.26 6.06 6.21
N ASN A 32 20.39 6.61 5.35
CA ASN A 32 20.04 8.03 5.34
C ASN A 32 18.51 8.23 5.35
N PRO A 33 17.82 7.88 6.44
CA PRO A 33 16.38 8.04 6.55
C PRO A 33 16.03 9.55 6.49
N PRO A 34 15.18 9.99 5.53
CA PRO A 34 14.91 11.41 5.28
C PRO A 34 14.32 12.17 6.49
N LYS A 35 13.70 11.45 7.44
CA LYS A 35 13.00 12.03 8.59
C LYS A 35 13.85 12.18 9.85
N LEU A 36 15.05 11.58 9.92
CA LEU A 36 15.99 11.84 11.03
C LEU A 36 16.58 13.26 11.00
N ARG A 37 16.47 13.99 9.88
CA ARG A 37 16.88 15.40 9.79
C ARG A 37 15.92 16.37 10.49
N GLN A 38 14.74 15.90 10.92
CA GLN A 38 13.75 16.74 11.61
C GLN A 38 13.80 16.44 13.11
N LYS A 39 14.16 17.46 13.92
CA LYS A 39 14.34 17.42 15.39
C LYS A 39 13.16 16.85 16.21
N LYS A 40 11.99 16.61 15.60
CA LYS A 40 10.75 16.15 16.25
C LYS A 40 10.06 15.03 15.46
N TRP A 41 10.80 13.97 15.11
CA TRP A 41 10.16 12.81 14.48
C TRP A 41 9.51 11.88 15.52
N ARG A 42 8.18 11.94 15.65
CA ARG A 42 7.41 10.94 16.42
C ARG A 42 7.49 9.58 15.68
N GLY A 43 7.89 8.54 16.42
CA GLY A 43 8.26 7.22 15.88
C GLY A 43 9.78 6.97 15.81
N GLY A 44 10.60 7.93 16.25
CA GLY A 44 12.06 7.77 16.38
C GLY A 44 12.47 6.64 17.33
N GLU A 45 11.75 6.41 18.42
CA GLU A 45 12.03 5.31 19.37
C GLU A 45 11.71 3.93 18.77
N ALA A 46 10.54 3.76 18.15
CA ALA A 46 10.20 2.51 17.45
C ALA A 46 11.11 2.24 16.24
N PHE A 47 11.61 3.31 15.60
CA PHE A 47 12.68 3.19 14.63
C PHE A 47 13.96 2.72 15.35
N ALA A 48 14.48 3.45 16.33
CA ALA A 48 15.69 3.06 17.07
C ALA A 48 15.63 1.62 17.62
N ALA A 49 14.48 1.15 18.11
CA ALA A 49 14.27 -0.20 18.61
C ALA A 49 14.53 -1.30 17.56
N LYS A 50 14.24 -1.02 16.28
CA LYS A 50 14.53 -1.93 15.15
C LYS A 50 15.86 -1.64 14.46
N ALA A 51 16.82 -1.01 15.15
CA ALA A 51 18.12 -0.67 14.55
C ALA A 51 18.90 -1.93 14.17
N ALA A 52 18.94 -2.94 15.03
CA ALA A 52 19.65 -4.20 14.76
C ALA A 52 19.09 -4.92 13.52
N GLU A 53 17.77 -5.11 13.44
CA GLU A 53 17.11 -5.72 12.26
C GLU A 53 17.41 -4.95 10.96
N ARG A 54 17.50 -3.62 11.03
CA ARG A 54 17.82 -2.80 9.85
C ARG A 54 19.29 -2.89 9.47
N GLU A 55 20.20 -3.02 10.42
CA GLU A 55 21.62 -3.19 10.12
C GLU A 55 21.86 -4.55 9.45
N THR A 56 21.28 -5.62 9.99
CA THR A 56 21.33 -6.95 9.35
C THR A 56 20.76 -6.89 7.94
N ARG A 57 19.62 -6.21 7.74
CA ARG A 57 19.05 -6.01 6.41
C ARG A 57 19.95 -5.19 5.48
N ALA A 58 20.65 -4.19 6.01
CA ALA A 58 21.60 -3.40 5.23
C ALA A 58 22.80 -4.24 4.78
N GLU A 59 23.33 -5.10 5.67
CA GLU A 59 24.40 -6.05 5.34
C GLU A 59 23.99 -7.01 4.23
N GLU A 60 22.81 -7.64 4.36
CA GLU A 60 22.25 -8.52 3.31
C GLU A 60 22.15 -7.81 1.95
N ILE A 61 21.72 -6.54 1.95
CA ILE A 61 21.60 -5.76 0.72
C ILE A 61 22.98 -5.41 0.15
N ARG A 62 23.94 -5.01 0.99
CA ARG A 62 25.32 -4.71 0.56
C ARG A 62 25.99 -5.95 -0.05
N GLU A 63 25.70 -7.13 0.46
CA GLU A 63 26.18 -8.40 -0.11
C GLU A 63 25.48 -8.75 -1.44
N ALA A 64 24.15 -8.55 -1.53
CA ALA A 64 23.38 -8.91 -2.72
C ALA A 64 23.59 -7.98 -3.92
N LEU A 65 23.78 -6.68 -3.70
CA LEU A 65 23.84 -5.68 -4.78
C LEU A 65 24.97 -5.96 -5.80
N PRO A 66 26.23 -6.26 -5.42
CA PRO A 66 27.29 -6.61 -6.36
C PRO A 66 26.93 -7.79 -7.28
N HIS A 67 26.24 -8.81 -6.75
CA HIS A 67 25.81 -9.96 -7.55
C HIS A 67 24.75 -9.57 -8.60
N ILE A 68 23.81 -8.71 -8.22
CA ILE A 68 22.79 -8.21 -9.15
C ILE A 68 23.44 -7.36 -10.25
N VAL A 69 24.37 -6.47 -9.88
CA VAL A 69 25.14 -5.65 -10.82
C VAL A 69 25.90 -6.55 -11.82
N TYR A 70 26.60 -7.56 -11.32
CA TYR A 70 27.32 -8.52 -12.16
C TYR A 70 26.41 -9.17 -13.19
N VAL A 71 25.25 -9.71 -12.76
CA VAL A 71 24.32 -10.37 -13.69
C VAL A 71 23.73 -9.38 -14.70
N ILE A 72 23.39 -8.15 -14.29
CA ILE A 72 22.89 -7.14 -15.25
C ILE A 72 23.97 -6.85 -16.30
N GLN A 73 25.21 -6.62 -15.89
CA GLN A 73 26.33 -6.31 -16.79
C GLN A 73 26.69 -7.46 -17.74
N MET A 74 26.42 -8.72 -17.37
CA MET A 74 26.54 -9.85 -18.30
C MET A 74 25.58 -9.76 -19.50
N PHE A 75 24.42 -9.11 -19.33
CA PHE A 75 23.41 -8.95 -20.40
C PHE A 75 23.38 -7.54 -21.00
N ASP A 76 23.89 -6.54 -20.27
CA ASP A 76 23.90 -5.13 -20.65
C ASP A 76 25.18 -4.44 -20.12
N PRO A 77 26.33 -4.62 -20.80
CA PRO A 77 27.63 -4.13 -20.33
C PRO A 77 27.74 -2.60 -20.26
N GLU A 78 26.89 -1.88 -21.01
CA GLU A 78 26.87 -0.41 -21.04
C GLU A 78 26.03 0.17 -19.88
N TRP A 79 25.34 -0.67 -19.11
CA TRP A 79 24.55 -0.21 -17.98
C TRP A 79 25.44 0.22 -16.80
N ASP A 80 25.25 1.47 -16.39
CA ASP A 80 25.90 2.09 -15.24
C ASP A 80 24.99 2.03 -14.00
N PRO A 81 25.38 1.31 -12.93
CA PRO A 81 24.61 1.23 -11.69
C PRO A 81 24.42 2.56 -10.97
N ASP A 82 25.32 3.54 -11.18
CA ASP A 82 25.27 4.84 -10.50
C ASP A 82 24.22 5.78 -11.12
N GLN A 83 23.84 5.54 -12.39
CA GLN A 83 22.81 6.30 -13.10
C GLN A 83 21.40 5.73 -12.90
N GLU A 84 21.28 4.52 -12.35
CA GLU A 84 19.99 3.85 -12.19
C GLU A 84 19.12 4.53 -11.12
N LYS A 85 17.84 4.73 -11.42
CA LYS A 85 16.93 5.43 -10.54
C LYS A 85 16.54 4.54 -9.35
N LEU A 86 17.13 4.83 -8.19
CA LEU A 86 16.76 4.16 -6.94
C LEU A 86 15.27 4.38 -6.61
N ILE A 87 14.58 3.26 -6.35
CA ILE A 87 13.16 3.22 -6.03
C ILE A 87 13.03 3.32 -4.52
N ARG A 88 12.49 4.44 -4.05
CA ARG A 88 12.20 4.63 -2.63
C ARG A 88 11.28 3.49 -2.13
N PRO A 89 11.60 2.83 -1.01
CA PRO A 89 10.74 1.79 -0.47
C PRO A 89 9.35 2.36 -0.19
N LEU A 90 8.33 1.70 -0.72
CA LEU A 90 6.94 1.93 -0.36
C LEU A 90 6.78 1.47 1.09
N ARG A 91 6.90 2.37 2.05
CA ARG A 91 6.52 2.04 3.43
C ARG A 91 5.03 1.69 3.43
N ARG A 92 4.73 0.40 3.56
CA ARG A 92 3.54 -0.03 4.31
C ARG A 92 3.86 0.37 5.74
N GLY A 93 3.44 1.57 6.14
CA GLY A 93 3.69 2.05 7.51
C GLY A 93 3.10 1.05 8.51
N PRO A 94 3.60 1.02 9.77
CA PRO A 94 3.02 0.18 10.82
C PRO A 94 1.52 0.45 11.03
N ASN A 95 1.05 1.64 10.65
CA ASN A 95 -0.34 2.06 10.77
C ASN A 95 -1.05 1.95 9.41
N ARG A 96 -0.94 0.81 8.72
CA ARG A 96 -1.67 0.56 7.47
C ARG A 96 -2.20 -0.86 7.48
N PRO A 97 -3.48 -1.08 7.14
CA PRO A 97 -4.05 -2.42 7.13
C PRO A 97 -3.38 -3.32 6.07
N PRO A 98 -3.43 -4.66 6.24
CA PRO A 98 -2.66 -5.64 5.44
C PRO A 98 -2.86 -5.54 3.93
N HIS A 99 -4.11 -5.29 3.50
CA HIS A 99 -4.52 -5.15 2.10
C HIS A 99 -4.59 -3.67 1.65
N GLY A 100 -4.27 -2.72 2.55
CA GLY A 100 -4.38 -1.29 2.29
C GLY A 100 -5.76 -0.72 2.64
N TRP A 101 -5.82 0.60 2.81
CA TRP A 101 -6.99 1.30 3.33
C TRP A 101 -8.27 1.08 2.51
N ALA A 102 -8.15 1.00 1.19
CA ALA A 102 -9.28 0.81 0.29
C ALA A 102 -9.91 -0.58 0.51
N ASP A 103 -9.12 -1.64 0.35
CA ASP A 103 -9.59 -3.03 0.48
C ASP A 103 -10.17 -3.29 1.88
N ALA A 104 -9.51 -2.80 2.93
CA ALA A 104 -10.02 -2.92 4.29
C ALA A 104 -11.36 -2.20 4.50
N ALA A 105 -11.56 -1.03 3.87
CA ALA A 105 -12.85 -0.33 3.93
C ALA A 105 -13.96 -1.07 3.16
N TYR A 106 -13.62 -1.73 2.04
CA TYR A 106 -14.56 -2.63 1.35
C TYR A 106 -14.95 -3.84 2.20
N ASP A 107 -14.00 -4.45 2.91
CA ASP A 107 -14.29 -5.55 3.82
C ASP A 107 -15.25 -5.12 4.93
N VAL A 108 -15.06 -3.92 5.48
CA VAL A 108 -15.99 -3.31 6.46
C VAL A 108 -17.40 -3.16 5.88
N LEU A 109 -17.54 -2.66 4.64
CA LEU A 109 -18.85 -2.53 3.99
C LEU A 109 -19.50 -3.88 3.70
N ARG A 110 -18.70 -4.87 3.34
CA ARG A 110 -19.17 -6.23 3.06
C ARG A 110 -19.73 -6.92 4.30
N GLU A 111 -19.25 -6.55 5.48
CA GLU A 111 -19.64 -7.16 6.75
C GLU A 111 -20.78 -6.41 7.45
N ASN A 112 -20.63 -5.10 7.65
CA ASN A 112 -21.59 -4.28 8.41
C ASN A 112 -22.96 -4.18 7.72
N GLY A 113 -23.01 -4.22 6.39
CA GLY A 113 -24.28 -4.19 5.64
C GLY A 113 -25.04 -2.86 5.63
N ASP A 114 -24.63 -1.92 6.47
CA ASP A 114 -25.26 -0.61 6.62
C ASP A 114 -24.57 0.50 5.81
N TRP A 115 -25.24 1.64 5.72
CA TRP A 115 -24.75 2.87 5.12
C TRP A 115 -23.69 3.53 6.02
N LEU A 116 -22.43 3.47 5.61
CA LEU A 116 -21.32 4.03 6.37
C LEU A 116 -20.71 5.24 5.68
N THR A 117 -20.34 6.25 6.47
CA THR A 117 -19.47 7.33 6.04
C THR A 117 -18.03 6.86 5.95
N VAL A 118 -17.19 7.60 5.21
CA VAL A 118 -15.74 7.36 5.15
C VAL A 118 -15.10 7.36 6.55
N ARG A 119 -15.60 8.21 7.45
CA ARG A 119 -15.12 8.29 8.84
C ARG A 119 -15.46 7.03 9.61
N GLU A 120 -16.71 6.58 9.57
CA GLU A 120 -17.14 5.35 10.24
C GLU A 120 -16.38 4.13 9.70
N MET A 121 -16.17 4.05 8.38
CA MET A 121 -15.34 2.98 7.79
C MET A 121 -13.90 3.03 8.30
N LEU A 122 -13.31 4.22 8.38
CA LEU A 122 -11.96 4.40 8.89
C LEU A 122 -11.86 3.95 10.35
N ASP A 123 -12.81 4.34 11.20
CA ASP A 123 -12.87 3.96 12.60
C ASP A 123 -12.96 2.43 12.75
N CYS A 124 -13.83 1.76 11.97
CA CYS A 124 -13.91 0.30 11.95
C CYS A 124 -12.63 -0.38 11.48
N VAL A 125 -11.94 0.16 10.46
CA VAL A 125 -10.67 -0.40 9.97
C VAL A 125 -9.55 -0.24 11.01
N VAL A 126 -9.53 0.89 11.71
CA VAL A 126 -8.55 1.20 12.75
C VAL A 126 -8.71 0.26 13.93
N GLU A 127 -9.94 0.09 14.42
CA GLU A 127 -10.28 -0.84 15.49
C GLU A 127 -9.95 -2.30 15.12
N ARG A 128 -10.41 -2.75 13.95
CA ARG A 128 -10.22 -4.13 13.48
C ARG A 128 -8.76 -4.56 13.36
N HIS A 129 -7.88 -3.64 12.98
CA HIS A 129 -6.48 -3.92 12.72
C HIS A 129 -5.55 -3.38 13.81
N ASP A 130 -6.10 -2.94 14.96
CA ASP A 130 -5.35 -2.37 16.08
C ASP A 130 -4.36 -1.27 15.62
N LEU A 131 -4.85 -0.36 14.77
CA LEU A 131 -4.06 0.73 14.21
C LEU A 131 -4.20 1.98 15.08
N SER A 132 -3.20 2.86 15.06
CA SER A 132 -3.33 4.22 15.62
C SER A 132 -3.28 5.26 14.50
N VAL A 133 -4.34 6.08 14.42
CA VAL A 133 -4.48 7.21 13.47
C VAL A 133 -4.61 8.55 14.18
N ASP A 134 -4.29 8.61 15.47
CA ASP A 134 -4.47 9.79 16.33
C ASP A 134 -3.61 10.99 15.92
N ASP A 135 -2.60 10.76 15.08
CA ASP A 135 -1.84 11.82 14.42
C ASP A 135 -2.65 12.38 13.23
N GLY A 136 -3.03 13.65 13.30
CA GLY A 136 -3.87 14.32 12.28
C GLY A 136 -3.47 14.06 10.81
N PRO A 137 -2.17 14.06 10.45
CA PRO A 137 -1.72 13.71 9.10
C PRO A 137 -1.98 12.24 8.71
N ALA A 138 -1.93 11.30 9.65
CA ALA A 138 -2.23 9.89 9.40
C ALA A 138 -3.73 9.68 9.15
N TYR A 139 -4.58 10.31 9.97
CA TYR A 139 -6.03 10.34 9.76
C TYR A 139 -6.38 10.91 8.38
N VAL A 140 -5.83 12.07 8.01
CA VAL A 140 -6.11 12.71 6.71
C VAL A 140 -5.67 11.83 5.53
N GLN A 141 -4.53 11.15 5.64
CA GLN A 141 -4.06 10.23 4.60
C GLN A 141 -4.95 8.99 4.48
N ALA A 142 -5.36 8.40 5.60
CA ALA A 142 -6.23 7.23 5.62
C ALA A 142 -7.63 7.57 5.07
N TYR A 143 -8.22 8.65 5.58
CA TYR A 143 -9.49 9.19 5.10
C TYR A 143 -9.45 9.51 3.60
N GLY A 144 -8.41 10.22 3.15
CA GLY A 144 -8.23 10.55 1.74
C GLY A 144 -8.06 9.33 0.84
N ALA A 145 -7.37 8.29 1.31
CA ALA A 145 -7.21 7.05 0.57
C ALA A 145 -8.52 6.29 0.41
N ILE A 146 -9.33 6.18 1.47
CA ILE A 146 -10.65 5.52 1.43
C ILE A 146 -11.58 6.34 0.53
N ASN A 147 -11.71 7.64 0.76
CA ASN A 147 -12.58 8.51 -0.03
C ASN A 147 -12.23 8.47 -1.52
N ALA A 148 -10.95 8.57 -1.87
CA ALA A 148 -10.52 8.51 -3.27
C ALA A 148 -10.71 7.12 -3.91
N ALA A 149 -10.77 6.06 -3.11
CA ALA A 149 -11.09 4.72 -3.61
C ALA A 149 -12.59 4.56 -3.89
N LEU A 150 -13.44 5.02 -2.97
CA LEU A 150 -14.90 4.98 -3.12
C LEU A 150 -15.36 5.85 -4.31
N GLN A 151 -14.83 7.06 -4.45
CA GLN A 151 -15.14 7.94 -5.59
C GLN A 151 -14.71 7.37 -6.95
N ARG A 152 -13.69 6.51 -6.98
CA ARG A 152 -13.24 5.82 -8.21
C ARG A 152 -13.98 4.52 -8.47
N ALA A 153 -14.73 4.02 -7.50
CA ALA A 153 -15.44 2.77 -7.63
C ALA A 153 -16.61 2.93 -8.58
N GLN A 154 -16.51 2.33 -9.77
CA GLN A 154 -17.55 2.45 -10.80
C GLN A 154 -18.61 1.33 -10.74
N ARG A 155 -18.44 0.30 -9.91
CA ARG A 155 -19.32 -0.88 -9.87
C ARG A 155 -19.52 -1.38 -8.44
N GLY A 156 -20.78 -1.65 -8.07
CA GLY A 156 -21.15 -2.36 -6.84
C GLY A 156 -21.21 -1.53 -5.56
N LEU A 157 -20.96 -0.21 -5.64
CA LEU A 157 -21.13 0.73 -4.54
C LEU A 157 -22.13 1.81 -4.93
N VAL A 158 -22.96 2.19 -3.96
CA VAL A 158 -23.94 3.29 -4.06
C VAL A 158 -23.68 4.29 -2.94
N ASN A 159 -23.98 5.56 -3.21
CA ASN A 159 -23.98 6.62 -2.21
C ASN A 159 -25.41 7.14 -1.97
N ASP A 160 -25.66 7.66 -0.77
CA ASP A 160 -26.99 8.14 -0.35
C ASP A 160 -27.30 9.57 -0.83
N GLY A 161 -26.34 10.23 -1.49
CA GLY A 161 -26.44 11.64 -1.89
C GLY A 161 -26.34 12.64 -0.74
N GLY A 162 -26.09 12.18 0.49
CA GLY A 162 -25.95 13.01 1.67
C GLY A 162 -24.60 13.74 1.78
N GLN A 163 -24.50 14.67 2.73
CA GLN A 163 -23.25 15.37 3.04
C GLN A 163 -22.99 15.34 4.56
N PRO A 164 -22.06 14.50 5.05
CA PRO A 164 -21.11 13.67 4.29
C PRO A 164 -21.78 12.45 3.61
N PRO A 165 -21.27 12.00 2.44
CA PRO A 165 -21.84 10.87 1.71
C PRO A 165 -21.67 9.58 2.50
N ARG A 166 -22.76 8.81 2.64
CA ARG A 166 -22.72 7.45 3.14
C ARG A 166 -22.71 6.49 1.96
N TRP A 167 -21.99 5.39 2.11
CA TRP A 167 -21.80 4.39 1.07
C TRP A 167 -22.29 3.03 1.55
N ALA A 168 -22.82 2.25 0.61
CA ALA A 168 -23.23 0.86 0.83
C ALA A 168 -22.97 0.02 -0.43
N LEU A 169 -22.98 -1.31 -0.28
CA LEU A 169 -22.89 -2.23 -1.42
C LEU A 169 -24.25 -2.37 -2.12
N GLU A 170 -24.25 -2.21 -3.45
CA GLU A 170 -25.45 -2.29 -4.29
C GLU A 170 -26.18 -3.64 -4.15
N SER A 171 -25.41 -4.73 -4.01
CA SER A 171 -25.94 -6.10 -3.85
C SER A 171 -26.80 -6.32 -2.61
N ARG A 172 -26.60 -5.53 -1.53
CA ARG A 172 -27.40 -5.65 -0.31
C ARG A 172 -28.64 -4.74 -0.30
N GLN A 173 -28.63 -3.62 -1.02
CA GLN A 173 -29.83 -2.77 -1.15
C GLN A 173 -30.96 -3.49 -1.89
N ARG A 174 -30.63 -4.19 -2.99
CA ARG A 174 -31.61 -5.03 -3.71
C ARG A 174 -32.20 -6.17 -2.87
N GLY A 175 -31.47 -6.67 -1.87
CA GLY A 175 -31.97 -7.67 -0.93
C GLY A 175 -32.89 -7.09 0.13
N ASN A 176 -32.60 -5.88 0.61
CA ASN A 176 -33.38 -5.23 1.68
C ASN A 176 -34.69 -4.62 1.17
N GLU A 177 -34.69 -4.04 -0.03
CA GLU A 177 -35.92 -3.56 -0.70
C GLU A 177 -36.86 -4.71 -1.08
N ALA A 178 -36.31 -5.87 -1.47
CA ALA A 178 -37.11 -7.07 -1.76
C ALA A 178 -37.75 -7.69 -0.51
N SER A 179 -37.11 -7.58 0.66
CA SER A 179 -37.69 -8.02 1.93
C SER A 179 -38.73 -7.02 2.46
N ALA A 180 -38.51 -5.72 2.32
CA ALA A 180 -39.49 -4.71 2.74
C ALA A 180 -40.77 -4.74 1.89
N ALA A 181 -40.65 -5.03 0.58
CA ALA A 181 -41.81 -5.20 -0.30
C ALA A 181 -42.61 -6.50 -0.04
N ALA A 182 -42.05 -7.46 0.69
CA ALA A 182 -42.73 -8.71 1.04
C ALA A 182 -43.51 -8.63 2.37
N GLU A 183 -43.29 -7.59 3.19
CA GLU A 183 -44.00 -7.38 4.46
C GLU A 183 -45.19 -6.44 4.35
N ASP A 184 -45.35 -5.72 3.22
CA ASP A 184 -46.45 -4.76 2.98
C ASP A 184 -47.65 -5.38 2.21
N ASP A 185 -47.63 -6.69 1.99
CA ASP A 185 -48.67 -7.45 1.25
C ASP A 185 -49.34 -8.51 2.16
N CYS A 186 -49.70 -8.12 3.40
CA CYS A 186 -50.53 -8.90 4.33
C CYS A 186 -51.63 -8.03 4.98
#